data_AF-A0A1G3XUU2-F1
#
_entry.id   AF-A0A1G3XUU2-F1
#
_cell.length_a   1.000
_cell.length_b   1.000
_cell.length_c   1.000
_cell.angle_alpha   90.00
_cell.angle_beta   90.00
_cell.angle_gamma   90.00
#
_symmetry.space_group_name_H-M   'P 1'
#
loop_
_entity.id
_entity.type
_entity.pdbx_description
1 polymer ?
#
loop_
_entity_poly.entity_id
_entity_poly.type
_entity_poly.pdbx_seq_one_letter_code
_entity_poly.pdbx_strand_id
1 'polypeptide(L)'
;MRIDESMQLFVKEISGKLSAKTVGKYESVLELFQDYLARYGELSYEEDAKKGIILTANTEELHDSQVSGFLEWFLIRKVMGPAWLNSSAPGSMKKYIQWLGKNRLLAEGSMDEAFEVTKKASKDLPRVEKAASLLYELCDENSGRLEDIEFDDKNYIEGYGEVTGIIEDKLHLDYDGEKTGPIQITKEIAKLLKKGDTVNLVVGRKGKTWYPLEVGNVYPG
;
A
#
# COMPACT_ATOMS: atom_id res chain seq x y z
N MET A 1 -26.95 -4.05 -4.53
CA MET A 1 -26.79 -2.72 -5.18
C MET A 1 -25.46 -2.74 -5.86
N ARG A 2 -25.33 -2.20 -7.08
CA ARG A 2 -24.02 -2.16 -7.73
C ARG A 2 -23.05 -1.28 -6.94
N ILE A 3 -21.78 -1.66 -6.93
CA ILE A 3 -20.76 -0.97 -6.16
C ILE A 3 -20.62 0.49 -6.61
N ASP A 4 -20.57 0.74 -7.91
CA ASP A 4 -20.43 2.10 -8.48
C ASP A 4 -21.62 3.00 -8.13
N GLU A 5 -22.84 2.49 -8.24
CA GLU A 5 -24.06 3.20 -7.81
C GLU A 5 -24.01 3.56 -6.33
N SER A 6 -23.54 2.63 -5.49
CA SER A 6 -23.45 2.84 -4.05
C SER A 6 -22.40 3.89 -3.67
N MET A 7 -21.28 3.98 -4.40
CA MET A 7 -20.28 5.04 -4.25
C MET A 7 -20.87 6.41 -4.59
N GLN A 8 -21.60 6.51 -5.71
CA GLN A 8 -22.27 7.75 -6.12
C GLN A 8 -23.29 8.23 -5.09
N LEU A 9 -24.10 7.30 -4.54
CA LEU A 9 -25.07 7.61 -3.50
C LEU A 9 -24.39 8.07 -2.21
N PHE A 10 -23.32 7.39 -1.79
CA PHE A 10 -22.53 7.79 -0.63
C PHE A 10 -21.96 9.21 -0.79
N VAL A 11 -21.31 9.49 -1.93
CA VAL A 11 -20.75 10.82 -2.24
C VAL A 11 -21.85 11.88 -2.22
N LYS A 12 -22.99 11.62 -2.86
CA LYS A 12 -24.13 12.54 -2.87
C LYS A 12 -24.63 12.87 -1.45
N GLU A 13 -24.68 11.87 -0.56
CA GLU A 13 -25.13 12.10 0.81
C GLU A 13 -24.14 12.95 1.62
N ILE A 14 -22.84 12.69 1.49
CA ILE A 14 -21.82 13.45 2.24
C ILE A 14 -21.65 14.87 1.69
N SER A 15 -21.96 15.11 0.42
CA SER A 15 -21.90 16.45 -0.20
C SER A 15 -22.86 17.46 0.43
N GLY A 16 -23.98 17.01 1.00
CA GLY A 16 -24.88 17.88 1.76
C GLY A 16 -24.39 18.22 3.18
N LYS A 17 -23.31 17.59 3.64
CA LYS A 17 -22.87 17.61 5.05
C LYS A 17 -21.42 18.07 5.23
N LEU A 18 -20.58 17.93 4.20
CA LEU A 18 -19.14 18.18 4.27
C LEU A 18 -18.71 19.26 3.28
N SER A 19 -17.54 19.84 3.50
CA SER A 19 -16.96 20.80 2.56
C SER A 19 -16.60 20.15 1.22
N ALA A 20 -16.68 20.90 0.12
CA ALA A 20 -16.30 20.43 -1.21
C ALA A 20 -14.86 19.84 -1.26
N LYS A 21 -13.92 20.45 -0.52
CA LYS A 21 -12.54 19.95 -0.39
C LYS A 21 -12.50 18.56 0.25
N THR A 22 -13.33 18.34 1.27
CA THR A 22 -13.41 17.03 1.95
C THR A 22 -14.06 16.01 1.03
N VAL A 23 -15.15 16.36 0.36
CA VAL A 23 -15.86 15.50 -0.60
C VAL A 23 -14.92 15.07 -1.72
N GLY A 24 -14.15 16.00 -2.30
CA GLY A 24 -13.19 15.68 -3.35
C GLY A 24 -12.15 14.63 -2.94
N LYS A 25 -11.73 14.60 -1.67
CA LYS A 25 -10.86 13.52 -1.17
C LYS A 25 -11.56 12.16 -1.10
N TYR A 26 -12.86 12.13 -0.79
CA TYR A 26 -13.63 10.89 -0.84
C TYR A 26 -13.79 10.41 -2.28
N GLU A 27 -14.16 11.31 -3.20
CA GLU A 27 -14.29 11.01 -4.62
C GLU A 27 -12.99 10.43 -5.18
N SER A 28 -11.85 11.10 -5.00
CA SER A 28 -10.56 10.58 -5.51
C SER A 28 -10.19 9.21 -4.95
N VAL A 29 -10.48 8.93 -3.66
CA VAL A 29 -10.20 7.61 -3.09
C VAL A 29 -11.14 6.55 -3.66
N LEU A 30 -12.42 6.87 -3.81
CA LEU A 30 -13.42 5.92 -4.33
C LEU A 30 -13.26 5.66 -5.83
N GLU A 31 -12.83 6.66 -6.60
CA GLU A 31 -12.45 6.48 -8.01
C GLU A 31 -11.27 5.50 -8.14
N LEU A 32 -10.21 5.69 -7.34
CA LEU A 32 -9.08 4.76 -7.31
C LEU A 32 -9.49 3.36 -6.84
N PHE A 33 -10.41 3.28 -5.87
CA PHE A 33 -10.92 1.99 -5.41
C PHE A 33 -11.74 1.30 -6.50
N GLN A 34 -12.60 2.03 -7.22
CA GLN A 34 -13.34 1.50 -8.36
C GLN A 34 -12.39 1.00 -9.47
N ASP A 35 -11.35 1.77 -9.77
CA ASP A 35 -10.32 1.39 -10.73
C ASP A 35 -9.56 0.12 -10.33
N TYR A 36 -9.28 -0.01 -9.04
CA TYR A 36 -8.70 -1.22 -8.45
C TYR A 36 -9.66 -2.41 -8.60
N LEU A 37 -10.92 -2.26 -8.16
CA LEU A 37 -11.89 -3.34 -8.17
C LEU A 37 -12.11 -3.89 -9.59
N ALA A 38 -12.23 -3.00 -10.57
CA ALA A 38 -12.45 -3.36 -11.97
C ALA A 38 -11.29 -4.19 -12.56
N ARG A 39 -10.04 -4.01 -12.09
CA ARG A 39 -8.85 -4.60 -12.73
C ARG A 39 -8.16 -5.67 -11.89
N TYR A 40 -8.32 -5.62 -10.57
CA TYR A 40 -7.54 -6.40 -9.60
C TYR A 40 -8.40 -6.94 -8.46
N GLY A 41 -9.67 -6.53 -8.34
CA GLY A 41 -10.51 -6.90 -7.20
C GLY A 41 -11.06 -8.32 -7.23
N GLU A 42 -10.84 -9.07 -8.32
CA GLU A 42 -11.40 -10.42 -8.52
C GLU A 42 -12.92 -10.48 -8.35
N LEU A 43 -13.61 -9.40 -8.76
CA LEU A 43 -15.06 -9.28 -8.71
C LEU A 43 -15.68 -9.42 -10.09
N SER A 44 -17.01 -9.57 -10.13
CA SER A 44 -17.79 -9.60 -11.36
C SER A 44 -17.58 -8.32 -12.20
N TYR A 45 -17.20 -8.50 -13.47
CA TYR A 45 -17.01 -7.43 -14.45
C TYR A 45 -17.49 -7.84 -15.84
N GLU A 46 -17.71 -6.83 -16.69
CA GLU A 46 -17.98 -6.99 -18.12
C GLU A 46 -16.98 -6.15 -18.93
N GLU A 47 -16.57 -6.64 -20.10
CA GLU A 47 -15.78 -5.86 -21.05
C GLU A 47 -16.69 -5.22 -22.11
N ASP A 48 -16.69 -3.90 -22.18
CA ASP A 48 -17.37 -3.13 -23.20
C ASP A 48 -16.36 -2.55 -24.20
N ALA A 49 -16.59 -2.78 -25.49
CA ALA A 49 -15.67 -2.37 -26.56
C ALA A 49 -15.41 -0.86 -26.64
N LYS A 50 -16.28 -0.02 -26.06
CA LYS A 50 -16.16 1.45 -26.04
C LYS A 50 -15.77 2.00 -24.68
N LYS A 51 -16.23 1.36 -23.60
CA LYS A 51 -16.08 1.85 -22.22
C LYS A 51 -14.99 1.13 -21.44
N GLY A 52 -14.43 0.05 -21.98
CA GLY A 52 -13.44 -0.78 -21.30
C GLY A 52 -14.09 -1.68 -20.25
N ILE A 53 -13.38 -1.94 -19.15
CA ILE A 53 -13.86 -2.81 -18.08
C ILE A 53 -14.91 -2.09 -17.24
N ILE A 54 -16.08 -2.69 -17.11
CA ILE A 54 -17.21 -2.22 -16.31
C ILE A 54 -17.37 -3.15 -15.12
N LEU A 55 -17.23 -2.63 -13.91
CA LEU A 55 -17.53 -3.36 -12.69
C LEU A 55 -19.05 -3.62 -12.60
N THR A 56 -19.45 -4.89 -12.59
CA THR A 56 -20.87 -5.31 -12.48
C THR A 56 -21.21 -5.86 -11.11
N ALA A 57 -20.19 -6.04 -10.27
CA ALA A 57 -20.33 -6.58 -8.92
C ALA A 57 -21.24 -5.73 -8.02
N ASN A 58 -21.98 -6.46 -7.18
CA ASN A 58 -22.80 -5.89 -6.13
C ASN A 58 -22.00 -5.69 -4.85
N THR A 59 -22.47 -4.79 -4.00
CA THR A 59 -21.89 -4.49 -2.69
C THR A 59 -21.81 -5.70 -1.75
N GLU A 60 -22.60 -6.74 -1.99
CA GLU A 60 -22.55 -8.02 -1.25
C GLU A 60 -21.32 -8.86 -1.58
N GLU A 61 -20.67 -8.61 -2.72
CA GLU A 61 -19.41 -9.27 -3.12
C GLU A 61 -18.18 -8.57 -2.51
N LEU A 62 -18.36 -7.43 -1.83
CA LEU A 62 -17.25 -6.73 -1.18
C LEU A 62 -16.88 -7.39 0.15
N HIS A 63 -15.66 -7.91 0.20
CA HIS A 63 -15.05 -8.45 1.41
C HIS A 63 -13.82 -7.64 1.83
N ASP A 64 -13.24 -8.02 2.96
CA ASP A 64 -12.04 -7.43 3.51
C ASP A 64 -10.83 -7.54 2.57
N SER A 65 -10.74 -8.62 1.79
CA SER A 65 -9.68 -8.85 0.81
C SER A 65 -9.60 -7.76 -0.26
N GLN A 66 -10.73 -7.26 -0.77
CA GLN A 66 -10.72 -6.12 -1.70
C GLN A 66 -10.28 -4.83 -1.01
N VAL A 67 -10.66 -4.62 0.26
CA VAL A 67 -10.24 -3.43 1.01
C VAL A 67 -8.74 -3.48 1.32
N SER A 68 -8.23 -4.64 1.71
CA SER A 68 -6.81 -4.87 1.98
C SER A 68 -6.00 -4.76 0.69
N GLY A 69 -6.39 -5.44 -0.38
CA GLY A 69 -5.70 -5.37 -1.66
C GLY A 69 -5.66 -3.95 -2.24
N PHE A 70 -6.71 -3.15 -2.04
CA PHE A 70 -6.70 -1.74 -2.39
C PHE A 70 -5.69 -0.95 -1.54
N LEU A 71 -5.82 -1.01 -0.22
CA LEU A 71 -5.06 -0.16 0.70
C LEU A 71 -3.58 -0.56 0.79
N GLU A 72 -3.31 -1.86 0.94
CA GLU A 72 -2.00 -2.40 1.32
C GLU A 72 -1.15 -2.82 0.10
N TRP A 73 -1.75 -2.92 -1.08
CA TRP A 73 -1.03 -3.28 -2.31
C TRP A 73 -1.22 -2.28 -3.44
N PHE A 74 -2.46 -2.00 -3.86
CA PHE A 74 -2.72 -1.17 -5.04
C PHE A 74 -2.29 0.28 -4.85
N LEU A 75 -2.66 0.92 -3.73
CA LEU A 75 -2.26 2.29 -3.45
C LEU A 75 -0.74 2.45 -3.42
N ILE A 76 -0.04 1.51 -2.77
CA ILE A 76 1.43 1.55 -2.66
C ILE A 76 2.09 1.28 -4.02
N ARG A 77 1.61 0.29 -4.77
CA ARG A 77 2.29 -0.22 -5.97
C ARG A 77 1.93 0.51 -7.26
N LYS A 78 0.70 1.02 -7.38
CA LYS A 78 0.12 1.46 -8.65
C LYS A 78 -0.24 2.94 -8.69
N VAL A 79 -0.28 3.62 -7.54
CA VAL A 79 -0.77 4.99 -7.47
C VAL A 79 0.36 5.94 -7.10
N MET A 80 0.74 6.80 -8.06
CA MET A 80 1.55 7.98 -7.77
C MET A 80 0.62 9.09 -7.28
N GLY A 81 0.37 9.11 -5.98
CA GLY A 81 -0.58 10.02 -5.36
C GLY A 81 0.08 11.18 -4.61
N PRO A 82 -0.68 12.23 -4.30
CA PRO A 82 -0.23 13.26 -3.36
C PRO A 82 -0.08 12.68 -1.95
N ALA A 83 0.83 13.25 -1.14
CA ALA A 83 1.14 12.75 0.21
C ALA A 83 -0.07 12.59 1.15
N TRP A 84 -1.16 13.32 0.93
CA TRP A 84 -2.38 13.19 1.74
C TRP A 84 -3.12 11.86 1.51
N LEU A 85 -2.91 11.19 0.36
CA LEU A 85 -3.68 10.04 -0.07
C LEU A 85 -3.52 8.86 0.88
N ASN A 86 -2.28 8.45 1.15
CA ASN A 86 -1.97 7.32 2.05
C ASN A 86 -2.47 7.56 3.49
N SER A 87 -2.55 8.83 3.92
CA SER A 87 -3.10 9.18 5.23
C SER A 87 -4.63 9.25 5.26
N SER A 88 -5.28 9.49 4.12
CA SER A 88 -6.75 9.71 4.07
C SER A 88 -7.51 8.48 3.59
N ALA A 89 -6.92 7.66 2.72
CA ALA A 89 -7.60 6.53 2.08
C ALA A 89 -8.20 5.53 3.09
N PRO A 90 -7.50 5.10 4.16
CA PRO A 90 -8.10 4.20 5.15
C PRO A 90 -9.34 4.79 5.82
N GLY A 91 -9.31 6.09 6.13
CA GLY A 91 -10.45 6.80 6.72
C GLY A 91 -11.61 6.97 5.74
N SER A 92 -11.32 7.20 4.46
CA SER A 92 -12.32 7.26 3.40
C SER A 92 -13.02 5.91 3.21
N MET A 93 -12.23 4.84 3.08
CA MET A 93 -12.73 3.47 2.97
C MET A 93 -13.56 3.08 4.19
N LYS A 94 -13.08 3.36 5.40
CA LYS A 94 -13.82 3.08 6.64
C LYS A 94 -15.21 3.72 6.63
N LYS A 95 -15.33 5.00 6.26
CA LYS A 95 -16.63 5.68 6.25
C LYS A 95 -17.56 5.15 5.17
N TYR A 96 -17.02 4.76 4.02
CA TYR A 96 -17.80 4.15 2.95
C TYR A 96 -18.34 2.77 3.36
N ILE A 97 -17.49 1.87 3.89
CA ILE A 97 -17.93 0.57 4.42
C ILE A 97 -18.94 0.74 5.56
N GLN A 98 -18.72 1.72 6.46
CA GLN A 98 -19.69 2.08 7.51
C GLN A 98 -21.06 2.46 6.93
N TRP A 99 -21.07 3.21 5.84
CA TRP A 99 -22.29 3.62 5.18
C TRP A 99 -22.99 2.43 4.51
N LEU A 100 -22.26 1.54 3.84
CA LEU A 100 -22.82 0.32 3.28
C LEU A 100 -23.47 -0.56 4.35
N GLY A 101 -22.79 -0.78 5.48
CA GLY A 101 -23.32 -1.58 6.59
C GLY A 101 -24.58 -0.98 7.21
N LYS A 102 -24.61 0.34 7.43
CA LYS A 102 -25.81 1.05 7.94
C LYS A 102 -27.02 0.90 7.01
N ASN A 103 -26.77 0.82 5.71
CA ASN A 103 -27.81 0.62 4.69
C ASN A 103 -28.10 -0.85 4.39
N ARG A 104 -27.50 -1.79 5.13
CA ARG A 104 -27.65 -3.26 4.95
C ARG A 104 -27.31 -3.70 3.52
N LEU A 105 -26.23 -3.14 2.98
CA LEU A 105 -25.75 -3.42 1.62
C LEU A 105 -24.55 -4.38 1.56
N LEU A 106 -24.03 -4.79 2.71
CA LEU A 106 -22.93 -5.75 2.82
C LEU A 106 -23.46 -7.12 3.22
N ALA A 107 -22.73 -8.17 2.83
CA ALA A 107 -22.92 -9.50 3.39
C ALA A 107 -22.67 -9.50 4.90
N GLU A 108 -23.27 -10.46 5.61
CA GLU A 108 -23.09 -10.62 7.06
C GLU A 108 -21.62 -10.86 7.40
N GLY A 109 -21.12 -10.22 8.46
CA GLY A 109 -19.72 -10.32 8.91
C GLY A 109 -18.72 -9.43 8.16
N SER A 110 -18.95 -9.12 6.89
CA SER A 110 -17.97 -8.40 6.04
C SER A 110 -17.64 -6.98 6.50
N MET A 111 -18.54 -6.34 7.25
CA MET A 111 -18.29 -4.99 7.80
C MET A 111 -17.17 -4.99 8.85
N ASP A 112 -17.16 -5.97 9.77
CA ASP A 112 -16.22 -6.00 10.89
C ASP A 112 -14.80 -6.32 10.41
N GLU A 113 -14.67 -7.25 9.46
CA GLU A 113 -13.41 -7.64 8.84
C GLU A 113 -12.79 -6.44 8.08
N ALA A 114 -13.58 -5.79 7.21
CA ALA A 114 -13.13 -4.60 6.49
C ALA A 114 -12.76 -3.44 7.44
N PHE A 115 -13.39 -3.32 8.60
CA PHE A 115 -13.04 -2.30 9.59
C PHE A 115 -11.68 -2.54 10.21
N GLU A 116 -11.35 -3.77 10.57
CA GLU A 116 -10.03 -4.07 11.12
C GLU A 116 -8.92 -3.81 10.09
N VAL A 117 -9.16 -4.13 8.80
CA VAL A 117 -8.25 -3.75 7.70
C VAL A 117 -8.04 -2.24 7.66
N THR A 118 -9.11 -1.43 7.58
CA THR A 118 -8.97 0.04 7.51
C THR A 118 -8.26 0.63 8.73
N LYS A 119 -8.47 0.03 9.91
CA LYS A 119 -7.83 0.44 11.15
C LYS A 119 -6.34 0.11 11.17
N LYS A 120 -5.95 -1.08 10.70
CA LYS A 120 -4.53 -1.45 10.53
C LYS A 120 -3.85 -0.51 9.52
N ALA A 121 -4.43 -0.40 8.33
CA ALA A 121 -3.93 0.46 7.25
C ALA A 121 -3.78 1.93 7.66
N SER A 122 -4.65 2.46 8.52
CA SER A 122 -4.55 3.85 9.02
C SER A 122 -3.26 4.15 9.79
N LYS A 123 -2.63 3.13 10.37
CA LYS A 123 -1.34 3.23 11.07
C LYS A 123 -0.18 2.86 10.16
N ASP A 124 -0.38 1.84 9.32
CA ASP A 124 0.71 1.26 8.56
C ASP A 124 1.02 2.02 7.27
N LEU A 125 0.03 2.52 6.53
CA LEU A 125 0.29 3.23 5.26
C LEU A 125 1.18 4.47 5.43
N PRO A 126 0.92 5.40 6.38
CA PRO A 126 1.80 6.56 6.56
C PRO A 126 3.21 6.15 7.00
N ARG A 127 3.32 5.05 7.75
CA ARG A 127 4.60 4.53 8.27
C ARG A 127 5.46 3.94 7.15
N VAL A 128 4.89 3.06 6.33
CA VAL A 128 5.63 2.40 5.24
C VAL A 128 5.97 3.41 4.12
N GLU A 129 5.08 4.37 3.85
CA GLU A 129 5.37 5.48 2.93
C GLU A 129 6.57 6.31 3.39
N LYS A 130 6.60 6.66 4.68
CA LYS A 130 7.72 7.42 5.24
C LYS A 130 9.01 6.59 5.24
N ALA A 131 8.93 5.28 5.50
CA ALA A 131 10.07 4.38 5.42
C ALA A 131 10.63 4.29 3.99
N ALA A 132 9.76 4.14 2.98
CA ALA A 132 10.15 4.13 1.57
C ALA A 132 10.82 5.43 1.15
N SER A 133 10.27 6.58 1.56
CA SER A 133 10.86 7.90 1.27
C SER A 133 12.27 8.05 1.86
N LEU A 134 12.47 7.64 3.12
CA LEU A 134 13.78 7.71 3.77
C LEU A 134 14.78 6.70 3.19
N LEU A 135 14.31 5.51 2.78
CA LEU A 135 15.14 4.55 2.06
C LEU A 135 15.59 5.10 0.71
N TYR A 136 14.71 5.83 0.02
CA TYR A 136 15.05 6.45 -1.26
C TYR A 136 16.17 7.47 -1.10
N GLU A 137 16.05 8.36 -0.10
CA GLU A 137 17.11 9.32 0.24
C GLU A 137 18.44 8.61 0.56
N LEU A 138 18.40 7.51 1.34
CA LEU A 138 19.59 6.73 1.68
C LEU A 138 20.21 6.02 0.46
N CYS A 139 19.39 5.51 -0.46
CA CYS A 139 19.83 4.90 -1.71
C CYS A 139 20.53 5.92 -2.61
N ASP A 140 19.99 7.14 -2.71
CA ASP A 140 20.60 8.24 -3.47
C ASP A 140 21.98 8.62 -2.90
N GLU A 141 22.09 8.76 -1.58
CA GLU A 141 23.37 9.00 -0.90
C GLU A 141 24.39 7.86 -1.12
N ASN A 142 23.94 6.61 -1.05
CA ASN A 142 24.82 5.45 -1.22
C ASN A 142 25.27 5.29 -2.68
N SER A 143 24.40 5.59 -3.64
CA SER A 143 24.71 5.56 -5.06
C SER A 143 25.92 6.43 -5.38
N GLY A 144 25.96 7.68 -4.90
CA GLY A 144 27.13 8.55 -5.06
C GLY A 144 28.38 8.06 -4.32
N ARG A 145 28.23 7.44 -3.15
CA ARG A 145 29.38 6.94 -2.36
C ARG A 145 30.00 5.65 -2.93
N LEU A 146 29.23 4.89 -3.70
CA LEU A 146 29.58 3.54 -4.16
C LEU A 146 29.67 3.46 -5.69
N GLU A 147 29.65 4.60 -6.39
CA GLU A 147 29.63 4.68 -7.86
C GLU A 147 30.77 3.92 -8.54
N ASP A 148 31.97 3.89 -7.95
CA ASP A 148 33.16 3.23 -8.49
C ASP A 148 33.23 1.71 -8.17
N ILE A 149 32.18 1.14 -7.57
CA ILE A 149 32.17 -0.27 -7.15
C ILE A 149 31.26 -1.09 -8.05
N GLU A 150 31.86 -2.04 -8.75
CA GLU A 150 31.14 -3.12 -9.41
C GLU A 150 30.86 -4.24 -8.40
N PHE A 151 29.59 -4.55 -8.18
CA PHE A 151 29.17 -5.67 -7.35
C PHE A 151 28.98 -6.91 -8.22
N ASP A 152 29.62 -8.03 -7.86
CA ASP A 152 29.34 -9.32 -8.49
C ASP A 152 28.01 -9.92 -7.99
N ASP A 153 27.53 -10.98 -8.65
CA ASP A 153 26.28 -11.66 -8.33
C ASP A 153 26.18 -12.14 -6.87
N LYS A 154 27.30 -12.34 -6.17
CA LYS A 154 27.31 -12.79 -4.76
C LYS A 154 27.23 -11.62 -3.77
N ASN A 155 27.52 -10.43 -4.24
CA ASN A 155 27.55 -9.19 -3.49
C ASN A 155 26.46 -8.21 -3.96
N TYR A 156 25.51 -8.68 -4.76
CA TYR A 156 24.38 -7.92 -5.28
C TYR A 156 23.10 -8.75 -5.13
N ILE A 157 22.08 -8.20 -4.48
CA ILE A 157 20.77 -8.83 -4.35
C ILE A 157 19.71 -7.78 -4.66
N GLU A 158 18.72 -8.16 -5.45
CA GLU A 158 17.58 -7.33 -5.85
C GLU A 158 16.28 -8.11 -5.66
N GLY A 159 15.28 -7.46 -5.07
CA GLY A 159 13.92 -7.98 -5.05
C GLY A 159 13.16 -7.60 -3.79
N TYR A 160 12.18 -8.44 -3.46
CA TYR A 160 11.30 -8.26 -2.30
C TYR A 160 11.85 -9.06 -1.13
N GLY A 161 12.40 -8.35 -0.14
CA GLY A 161 12.89 -8.96 1.10
C GLY A 161 11.91 -8.77 2.25
N GLU A 162 11.54 -9.85 2.93
CA GLU A 162 10.77 -9.76 4.19
C GLU A 162 11.70 -9.33 5.33
N VAL A 163 11.28 -8.33 6.11
CA VAL A 163 11.99 -7.91 7.31
C VAL A 163 11.93 -9.02 8.36
N THR A 164 13.06 -9.66 8.63
CA THR A 164 13.15 -10.72 9.64
C THR A 164 13.66 -10.19 10.99
N GLY A 165 14.37 -9.07 10.99
CA GLY A 165 14.89 -8.44 12.20
C GLY A 165 15.53 -7.08 11.97
N ILE A 166 15.54 -6.28 13.02
CA ILE A 166 16.20 -4.97 13.08
C ILE A 166 16.97 -4.92 14.40
N ILE A 167 18.28 -4.74 14.34
CA ILE A 167 19.15 -4.60 15.51
C ILE A 167 19.84 -3.25 15.39
N GLU A 168 19.47 -2.30 16.26
CA GLU A 168 19.90 -0.90 16.15
C GLU A 168 19.56 -0.30 14.77
N ASP A 169 20.57 -0.06 13.94
CA ASP A 169 20.47 0.49 12.58
C ASP A 169 20.85 -0.56 11.51
N LYS A 170 20.75 -1.84 11.87
CA LYS A 170 21.04 -2.99 11.01
C LYS A 170 19.76 -3.72 10.65
N LEU A 171 19.40 -3.67 9.38
CA LEU A 171 18.26 -4.38 8.81
C LEU A 171 18.68 -5.78 8.36
N HIS A 172 17.81 -6.76 8.61
CA HIS A 172 17.93 -8.12 8.12
C HIS A 172 16.70 -8.47 7.28
N LEU A 173 16.95 -8.88 6.04
CA LEU A 173 15.92 -9.26 5.07
C LEU A 173 16.04 -10.75 4.72
N ASP A 174 14.92 -11.34 4.33
CA ASP A 174 14.85 -12.67 3.74
C ASP A 174 14.26 -12.55 2.32
N TYR A 175 15.11 -12.81 1.31
CA TYR A 175 14.71 -12.81 -0.10
C TYR A 175 14.37 -14.24 -0.51
N ASP A 176 13.17 -14.69 -0.16
CA ASP A 176 12.67 -16.03 -0.51
C ASP A 176 13.61 -17.18 -0.09
N GLY A 177 14.06 -17.16 1.17
CA GLY A 177 14.99 -18.11 1.77
C GLY A 177 16.43 -17.61 1.83
N GLU A 178 16.80 -16.57 1.07
CA GLU A 178 18.11 -15.96 1.11
C GLU A 178 18.22 -14.86 2.17
N LYS A 179 18.74 -15.24 3.35
CA LYS A 179 18.95 -14.32 4.48
C LYS A 179 20.09 -13.35 4.23
N THR A 180 19.74 -12.07 4.16
CA THR A 180 20.66 -10.98 3.85
C THR A 180 20.73 -9.98 5.00
N GLY A 181 21.97 -9.68 5.42
CA GLY A 181 22.24 -8.70 6.46
C GLY A 181 23.62 -8.89 7.10
N PRO A 182 24.07 -7.93 7.92
CA PRO A 182 23.37 -6.69 8.25
C PRO A 182 23.41 -5.68 7.09
N ILE A 183 22.25 -5.12 6.76
CA ILE A 183 22.09 -4.00 5.82
C ILE A 183 22.14 -2.71 6.64
N GLN A 184 23.06 -1.81 6.30
CA GLN A 184 23.20 -0.53 6.97
C GLN A 184 22.04 0.38 6.57
N ILE A 185 21.21 0.74 7.55
CA ILE A 185 20.17 1.77 7.40
C ILE A 185 20.39 2.89 8.41
N THR A 186 19.55 3.92 8.39
CA THR A 186 19.56 4.96 9.42
C THR A 186 18.70 4.56 10.62
N LYS A 187 18.95 5.19 11.78
CA LYS A 187 18.11 5.01 12.98
C LYS A 187 16.66 5.44 12.76
N GLU A 188 16.39 6.33 11.82
CA GLU A 188 15.04 6.78 11.51
C GLU A 188 14.26 5.72 10.73
N ILE A 189 14.90 5.12 9.72
CA ILE A 189 14.33 3.98 8.97
C ILE A 189 14.08 2.81 9.92
N ALA A 190 15.03 2.51 10.81
CA ALA A 190 14.93 1.39 11.77
C ALA A 190 13.74 1.53 12.74
N LYS A 191 13.29 2.76 13.05
CA LYS A 191 12.12 3.00 13.91
C LYS A 191 10.80 2.79 13.18
N LEU A 192 10.80 2.82 11.85
CA LEU A 192 9.59 2.74 11.02
C LEU A 192 9.33 1.31 10.54
N LEU A 193 10.37 0.58 10.16
CA LEU A 193 10.25 -0.80 9.71
C LEU A 193 9.90 -1.73 10.88
N LYS A 194 9.14 -2.79 10.58
CA LYS A 194 8.76 -3.84 11.51
C LYS A 194 9.02 -5.21 10.89
N LYS A 195 9.20 -6.21 11.75
CA LYS A 195 9.24 -7.61 11.30
C LYS A 195 7.95 -7.95 10.54
N GLY A 196 8.08 -8.62 9.40
CA GLY A 196 6.99 -8.97 8.49
C GLY A 196 6.71 -7.94 7.39
N ASP A 197 7.17 -6.69 7.52
CA ASP A 197 7.11 -5.75 6.39
C ASP A 197 7.92 -6.33 5.22
N THR A 198 7.51 -6.06 3.99
CA THR A 198 8.27 -6.43 2.79
C THR A 198 8.86 -5.18 2.17
N VAL A 199 10.16 -5.20 1.87
CA VAL A 199 10.87 -4.08 1.22
C VAL A 199 11.30 -4.52 -0.17
N ASN A 200 10.89 -3.79 -1.21
CA ASN A 200 11.50 -3.93 -2.53
C ASN A 200 12.84 -3.16 -2.52
N LEU A 201 13.95 -3.86 -2.35
CA LEU A 201 15.26 -3.26 -2.11
C LEU A 201 16.33 -3.92 -2.98
N VAL A 202 17.22 -3.09 -3.52
CA VAL A 202 18.48 -3.52 -4.10
C VAL A 202 19.59 -3.23 -3.10
N VAL A 203 20.43 -4.22 -2.83
CA VAL A 203 21.54 -4.10 -1.89
C VAL A 203 22.85 -4.58 -2.49
N GLY A 204 23.92 -3.81 -2.23
CA GLY A 204 25.30 -4.15 -2.60
C GLY A 204 26.17 -4.37 -1.36
N ARG A 205 27.02 -5.39 -1.37
CA ARG A 205 27.92 -5.70 -0.26
C ARG A 205 29.31 -5.11 -0.48
N LYS A 206 29.74 -4.21 0.41
CA LYS A 206 31.13 -3.73 0.48
C LYS A 206 31.78 -4.25 1.76
N GLY A 207 32.70 -5.21 1.62
CA GLY A 207 33.33 -5.89 2.74
C GLY A 207 32.32 -6.75 3.52
N LYS A 208 32.07 -6.43 4.80
CA LYS A 208 31.17 -7.21 5.66
C LYS A 208 29.75 -6.63 5.77
N THR A 209 29.46 -5.52 5.10
CA THR A 209 28.21 -4.76 5.27
C THR A 209 27.50 -4.62 3.94
N TRP A 210 26.18 -4.79 3.98
CA TRP A 210 25.29 -4.52 2.85
C TRP A 210 24.80 -3.09 2.90
N TYR A 211 24.65 -2.46 1.74
CA TYR A 211 24.20 -1.08 1.60
C TYR A 211 23.02 -1.02 0.64
N PRO A 212 21.94 -0.31 0.98
CA PRO A 212 20.87 0.01 0.04
C PRO A 212 21.41 0.78 -1.17
N LEU A 213 21.09 0.34 -2.37
CA LEU A 213 21.49 0.97 -3.64
C LEU A 213 20.29 1.58 -4.37
N GLU A 214 19.18 0.86 -4.41
CA GLU A 214 17.92 1.30 -5.00
C GLU A 214 16.77 0.76 -4.14
N VAL A 215 15.64 1.46 -4.14
CA VAL A 215 14.43 1.04 -3.44
C VAL A 215 13.22 1.24 -4.34
N GLY A 216 12.31 0.27 -4.30
CA GLY A 216 10.94 0.45 -4.76
C GLY A 216 10.06 0.98 -3.63
N ASN A 217 9.17 0.13 -3.11
CA ASN A 217 8.25 0.47 -2.03
C ASN A 217 8.46 -0.43 -0.80
N VAL A 218 7.89 0.00 0.32
CA VAL A 218 7.72 -0.80 1.54
C VAL A 218 6.24 -1.18 1.67
N TYR A 219 5.98 -2.45 1.93
CA TYR A 219 4.64 -3.02 2.10
C TYR A 219 4.46 -3.47 3.56
N PRO A 220 3.29 -3.22 4.16
CA PRO A 220 3.03 -3.63 5.54
C PRO A 220 2.87 -5.15 5.65
N GLY A 221 3.46 -5.74 6.69
CA GLY A 221 3.23 -7.14 7.10
C GLY A 221 1.98 -7.33 7.94
#